data_AF-A0A956H089-F1
#
_entry.id   AF-A0A956H089-F1
#
_cell.length_a   1.000
_cell.length_b   1.000
_cell.length_c   1.000
_cell.angle_alpha   90.00
_cell.angle_beta   90.00
_cell.angle_gamma   90.00
#
_symmetry.space_group_name_H-M   'P 1'
#
loop_
_entity.id
_entity.type
_entity.pdbx_description
1 polymer ?
#
loop_
_entity_poly.entity_id
_entity_poly.type
_entity_poly.pdbx_seq_one_letter_code
_entity_poly.pdbx_strand_id
1 'polypeptide(L)'
;MHLLPLLFTTVAILLPTLLHRWEHVGVSPHLPVKQWAAGLWSVVLALILSYVAALFALSVARGNLEHAIPLVVIGVLLFPWPLTRRLLIPLGMWRASWHLAQLAGWVWRGDVQGGQLLAGAWALLRRGGSDPEAIAWLMQQRDRTEPFGAPAVLASALLADAVGDRDTARQLMRMVANFDDAHRPPLTRYLANEWLVADAAARGAWTEVELMGRAPHQRSRGTKLLGDVAARLIGYPPVPGDAQLILRWLLAPARLQTLPLLRRALATPRLEAVPETRRPLGQGAPVLAGADLLAAHARALSTGVSQAELFCLARSWEAMLADPQLRSHTARRALALRAGDPDEAITRLRQQIELDLSALARSTELPLAALEADSEALRRVARELRHDLLDELAIRSEAVETRVRARKQLPPLDELREFLVVREQYERVCRIGGPELVRVAFSQVHDPLCSLAVWLWDERGEAAIASAMFRWLGHEATIAGDEEAAELQRRNVACCLQ
;
A
#
# COMPACT_ATOMS: atom_id res chain seq x y z
N MET A 1 -32.70 45.37 -25.27
CA MET A 1 -31.65 44.42 -25.71
C MET A 1 -31.26 43.39 -24.62
N HIS A 2 -32.17 42.99 -23.72
CA HIS A 2 -31.86 42.07 -22.60
C HIS A 2 -32.05 40.57 -22.91
N LEU A 3 -32.60 40.22 -24.08
CA LEU A 3 -32.87 38.81 -24.44
C LEU A 3 -31.63 38.08 -24.98
N LEU A 4 -30.69 38.80 -25.61
CA LEU A 4 -29.51 38.21 -26.22
C LEU A 4 -28.52 37.58 -25.21
N PRO A 5 -28.23 38.23 -24.06
CA PRO A 5 -27.44 37.62 -23.00
C PRO A 5 -28.13 36.38 -22.41
N LEU A 6 -29.45 36.42 -22.24
CA LEU A 6 -30.19 35.33 -21.62
C LEU A 6 -30.23 34.11 -22.55
N LEU A 7 -30.48 34.33 -23.84
CA LEU A 7 -30.43 33.28 -24.88
C LEU A 7 -29.04 32.66 -24.98
N PHE A 8 -27.99 33.49 -24.99
CA PHE A 8 -26.62 33.00 -25.05
C PHE A 8 -26.23 32.19 -23.82
N THR A 9 -26.61 32.65 -22.62
CA THR A 9 -26.36 31.92 -21.36
C THR A 9 -27.11 30.60 -21.35
N THR A 10 -28.33 30.58 -21.87
CA THR A 10 -29.16 29.37 -21.96
C THR A 10 -28.54 28.35 -22.92
N VAL A 11 -28.06 28.79 -24.09
CA VAL A 11 -27.38 27.92 -25.08
C VAL A 11 -26.03 27.44 -24.56
N ALA A 12 -25.24 28.31 -23.93
CA ALA A 12 -23.94 27.96 -23.37
C ALA A 12 -24.04 26.96 -22.19
N ILE A 13 -25.19 26.88 -21.51
CA ILE A 13 -25.46 25.93 -20.43
C ILE A 13 -26.13 24.65 -20.94
N LEU A 14 -27.12 24.76 -21.83
CA LEU A 14 -27.87 23.61 -22.37
C LEU A 14 -27.06 22.78 -23.36
N LEU A 15 -26.24 23.42 -24.20
CA LEU A 15 -25.50 22.70 -25.24
C LEU A 15 -24.48 21.73 -24.63
N PRO A 16 -23.67 22.11 -23.62
CA PRO A 16 -22.76 21.16 -22.98
C PRO A 16 -23.47 20.08 -22.18
N THR A 17 -24.60 20.38 -21.53
CA THR A 17 -25.37 19.36 -20.79
C THR A 17 -26.03 18.35 -21.72
N LEU A 18 -26.58 18.80 -22.85
CA LEU A 18 -27.12 17.92 -23.87
C LEU A 18 -26.02 17.08 -24.55
N LEU A 19 -24.85 17.67 -24.83
CA LEU A 19 -23.71 16.97 -25.43
C LEU A 19 -23.04 15.99 -24.47
N HIS A 20 -22.92 16.32 -23.18
CA HIS A 20 -22.44 15.40 -22.16
C HIS A 20 -23.39 14.20 -21.99
N ARG A 21 -24.70 14.46 -22.03
CA ARG A 21 -25.70 13.39 -22.07
C ARG A 21 -25.59 12.56 -23.35
N TRP A 22 -25.24 13.17 -24.48
CA TRP A 22 -25.03 12.49 -25.76
C TRP A 22 -23.79 11.59 -25.76
N GLU A 23 -22.72 12.00 -25.10
CA GLU A 23 -21.50 11.20 -24.89
C GLU A 23 -21.77 9.97 -24.02
N HIS A 24 -22.64 10.08 -23.01
CA HIS A 24 -23.03 8.97 -22.15
C HIS A 24 -24.11 8.04 -22.73
N VAL A 25 -24.95 8.53 -23.64
CA VAL A 25 -26.00 7.70 -24.24
C VAL A 25 -25.45 6.75 -25.31
N GLY A 26 -24.22 6.96 -25.80
CA GLY A 26 -23.60 6.10 -26.80
C GLY A 26 -24.29 6.28 -28.16
N VAL A 27 -23.56 6.78 -29.16
CA VAL A 27 -24.08 6.98 -30.54
C VAL A 27 -24.50 5.65 -31.18
N SER A 28 -24.07 4.51 -30.63
CA SER A 28 -24.62 3.19 -30.91
C SER A 28 -24.20 2.20 -29.80
N PRO A 29 -25.09 1.34 -29.29
CA PRO A 29 -24.75 0.34 -28.25
C PRO A 29 -23.72 -0.72 -28.71
N HIS A 30 -23.30 -0.69 -29.97
CA HIS A 30 -22.43 -1.70 -30.57
C HIS A 30 -21.02 -1.20 -30.92
N LEU A 31 -20.72 0.09 -30.74
CA LEU A 31 -19.38 0.62 -31.02
C LEU A 31 -18.66 0.88 -29.70
N PRO A 32 -17.46 0.29 -29.47
CA PRO A 32 -16.68 0.62 -28.29
C PRO A 32 -16.38 2.11 -28.30
N VAL A 33 -16.58 2.75 -27.15
CA VAL A 33 -16.32 4.20 -26.99
C VAL A 33 -14.86 4.45 -27.35
N LYS A 34 -14.63 5.11 -28.49
CA LYS A 34 -13.28 5.43 -28.94
C LYS A 34 -12.63 6.32 -27.89
N GLN A 35 -11.62 5.82 -27.19
CA GLN A 35 -10.94 6.52 -26.09
C GLN A 35 -10.40 7.91 -26.48
N TRP A 36 -10.09 8.15 -27.77
CA TRP A 36 -9.65 9.46 -28.25
C TRP A 36 -10.79 10.50 -28.30
N ALA A 37 -12.04 10.07 -28.38
CA ALA A 37 -13.19 10.96 -28.31
C ALA A 37 -13.48 11.38 -26.86
N ALA A 38 -13.10 10.54 -25.89
CA ALA A 38 -13.21 10.84 -24.47
C ALA A 38 -12.34 12.07 -24.13
N GLY A 39 -13.00 13.19 -23.86
CA GLY A 39 -12.35 14.44 -23.49
C GLY A 39 -12.07 15.43 -24.62
N LEU A 40 -12.29 15.06 -25.90
CA LEU A 40 -12.33 16.06 -26.99
C LEU A 40 -13.40 17.12 -26.70
N TRP A 41 -14.56 16.68 -26.21
CA TRP A 41 -15.64 17.59 -25.81
C TRP A 41 -15.28 18.46 -24.61
N SER A 42 -14.55 17.93 -23.64
CA SER A 42 -14.02 18.72 -22.52
C SER A 42 -13.11 19.84 -23.01
N VAL A 43 -12.29 19.59 -24.04
CA VAL A 43 -11.45 20.62 -24.68
C VAL A 43 -12.32 21.66 -25.39
N VAL A 44 -13.28 21.23 -26.22
CA VAL A 44 -14.20 22.14 -26.93
C VAL A 44 -14.98 23.00 -25.93
N LEU A 45 -15.52 22.40 -24.88
CA LEU A 45 -16.23 23.10 -23.81
C LEU A 45 -15.32 24.09 -23.10
N ALA A 46 -14.10 23.70 -22.75
CA ALA A 46 -13.13 24.60 -22.12
C ALA A 46 -12.79 25.79 -23.02
N LEU A 47 -12.67 25.60 -24.34
CA LEU A 47 -12.44 26.69 -25.29
C LEU A 47 -13.63 27.65 -25.35
N ILE A 48 -14.86 27.12 -25.44
CA ILE A 48 -16.09 27.93 -25.43
C ILE A 48 -16.17 28.73 -24.14
N LEU A 49 -16.05 28.06 -22.99
CA LEU A 49 -16.11 28.71 -21.68
C LEU A 49 -14.99 29.75 -21.51
N SER A 50 -13.78 29.49 -22.00
CA SER A 50 -12.67 30.45 -21.95
C SER A 50 -12.95 31.70 -22.79
N TYR A 51 -13.51 31.53 -23.98
CA TYR A 51 -13.92 32.65 -24.83
C TYR A 51 -15.02 33.49 -24.16
N VAL A 52 -16.05 32.83 -23.60
CA VAL A 52 -17.13 33.51 -22.88
C VAL A 52 -16.62 34.23 -21.64
N ALA A 53 -15.69 33.61 -20.89
CA ALA A 53 -15.03 34.24 -19.76
C ALA A 53 -14.28 35.52 -20.17
N ALA A 54 -13.57 35.49 -21.30
CA ALA A 54 -12.86 36.67 -21.81
C ALA A 54 -13.82 37.82 -22.15
N LEU A 55 -14.97 37.52 -22.75
CA LEU A 55 -16.01 38.53 -23.03
C LEU A 55 -16.57 39.15 -21.75
N PHE A 56 -16.89 38.34 -20.73
CA PHE A 56 -17.36 38.87 -19.44
C PHE A 56 -16.28 39.66 -18.71
N ALA A 57 -15.02 39.19 -18.71
CA ALA A 57 -13.91 39.91 -18.12
C ALA A 57 -13.71 41.30 -18.77
N LEU A 58 -13.82 41.38 -20.11
CA LEU A 58 -13.76 42.66 -20.81
C LEU A 58 -14.94 43.57 -20.45
N SER A 59 -16.14 43.02 -20.26
CA SER A 59 -17.32 43.79 -19.85
C SER A 59 -17.17 44.33 -18.41
N VAL A 60 -16.67 43.51 -17.48
CA VAL A 60 -16.37 43.93 -16.10
C VAL A 60 -15.30 45.03 -16.10
N ALA A 61 -14.25 44.89 -16.92
CA ALA A 61 -13.20 45.92 -17.06
C ALA A 61 -13.73 47.26 -17.61
N ARG A 62 -14.88 47.26 -18.29
CA ARG A 62 -15.58 48.47 -18.76
C ARG A 62 -16.55 49.08 -17.73
N GLY A 63 -16.65 48.49 -16.52
CA GLY A 63 -17.46 49.01 -15.42
C GLY A 63 -18.79 48.29 -15.19
N ASN A 64 -19.14 47.30 -16.02
CA ASN A 64 -20.38 46.53 -15.87
C ASN A 64 -20.20 45.40 -14.84
N LEU A 65 -20.29 45.74 -13.55
CA LEU A 65 -20.02 44.83 -12.44
C LEU A 65 -21.01 43.65 -12.35
N GLU A 66 -22.21 43.78 -12.92
CA GLU A 66 -23.21 42.71 -13.00
C GLU A 66 -22.69 41.45 -13.72
N HIS A 67 -21.68 41.61 -14.58
CA HIS A 67 -21.03 40.51 -15.28
C HIS A 67 -19.96 39.77 -14.46
N ALA A 68 -19.67 40.21 -13.23
CA ALA A 68 -18.74 39.51 -12.34
C ALA A 68 -19.29 38.15 -11.90
N ILE A 69 -20.60 38.05 -11.65
CA ILE A 69 -21.25 36.79 -11.22
C ILE A 69 -21.09 35.68 -12.28
N PRO A 70 -21.52 35.87 -13.55
CA PRO A 70 -21.33 34.83 -14.57
C PRO A 70 -19.84 34.53 -14.83
N LEU A 71 -18.95 35.53 -14.71
CA LEU A 71 -17.51 35.30 -14.80
C LEU A 71 -17.00 34.36 -13.70
N VAL A 72 -17.43 34.56 -12.45
CA VAL A 72 -17.09 33.66 -11.32
C VAL A 72 -17.63 32.25 -11.58
N VAL A 73 -18.88 32.11 -12.02
CA VAL A 73 -19.48 30.80 -12.36
C VAL A 73 -18.66 30.10 -13.43
N ILE A 74 -18.29 30.80 -14.51
CA ILE A 74 -17.46 30.23 -15.57
C ILE A 74 -16.07 29.85 -15.03
N GLY A 75 -15.49 30.67 -14.15
CA GLY A 75 -14.24 30.33 -13.47
C GLY A 75 -14.34 29.03 -12.67
N VAL A 76 -15.46 28.78 -11.99
CA VAL A 76 -15.73 27.53 -11.27
C VAL A 76 -15.81 26.34 -12.22
N LEU A 77 -16.46 26.51 -13.37
CA LEU A 77 -16.61 25.46 -14.39
C LEU A 77 -15.30 25.17 -15.14
N LEU A 78 -14.47 26.19 -15.39
CA LEU A 78 -13.17 26.04 -16.07
C LEU A 78 -12.10 25.42 -15.16
N PHE A 79 -12.16 25.71 -13.86
CA PHE A 79 -11.12 25.31 -12.91
C PHE A 79 -11.67 24.58 -11.68
N PRO A 80 -12.53 23.56 -11.83
CA PRO A 80 -13.15 22.90 -10.69
C PRO A 80 -12.11 22.24 -9.79
N TRP A 81 -11.13 21.53 -10.37
CA TRP A 81 -10.09 20.87 -9.58
C TRP A 81 -9.11 21.83 -8.89
N PRO A 82 -8.55 22.87 -9.55
CA PRO A 82 -7.76 23.88 -8.85
C PRO A 82 -8.48 24.52 -7.66
N LEU A 83 -9.78 24.82 -7.79
CA LEU A 83 -10.59 25.37 -6.69
C LEU A 83 -10.78 24.34 -5.58
N THR A 84 -11.16 23.10 -5.90
CA THR A 84 -11.28 22.01 -4.93
C THR A 84 -9.96 21.83 -4.17
N ARG A 85 -8.84 21.75 -4.87
CA ARG A 85 -7.52 21.46 -4.29
C ARG A 85 -6.93 22.62 -3.49
N ARG A 86 -7.13 23.86 -3.92
CA ARG A 86 -6.49 25.04 -3.28
C ARG A 86 -7.36 25.72 -2.24
N LEU A 87 -8.69 25.57 -2.33
CA LEU A 87 -9.63 26.22 -1.42
C LEU A 87 -10.39 25.20 -0.59
N LEU A 88 -11.15 24.30 -1.21
CA LEU A 88 -12.12 23.47 -0.48
C LEU A 88 -11.45 22.40 0.40
N ILE A 89 -10.44 21.70 -0.13
CA ILE A 89 -9.69 20.67 0.61
C ILE A 89 -8.95 21.28 1.81
N PRO A 90 -8.14 22.35 1.67
CA PRO A 90 -7.48 22.97 2.81
C PRO A 90 -8.43 23.51 3.88
N LEU A 91 -9.62 23.98 3.47
CA LEU A 91 -10.67 24.45 4.39
C LEU A 91 -11.48 23.31 5.04
N GLY A 92 -11.22 22.05 4.68
CA GLY A 92 -11.93 20.91 5.23
C GLY A 92 -13.40 20.77 4.79
N MET A 93 -13.78 21.45 3.70
CA MET A 93 -15.16 21.45 3.18
C MET A 93 -15.42 20.19 2.35
N TRP A 94 -15.66 19.06 3.02
CA TRP A 94 -15.74 17.75 2.38
C TRP A 94 -16.93 17.58 1.43
N ARG A 95 -18.14 18.07 1.78
CA ARG A 95 -19.32 18.04 0.88
C ARG A 95 -19.09 18.86 -0.39
N ALA A 96 -18.57 20.07 -0.23
CA ALA A 96 -18.27 20.93 -1.36
C ALA A 96 -17.17 20.34 -2.25
N SER A 97 -16.12 19.77 -1.65
CA SER A 97 -15.04 19.08 -2.36
C SER A 97 -15.56 17.89 -3.17
N TRP A 98 -16.44 17.08 -2.57
CA TRP A 98 -17.12 15.97 -3.24
C TRP A 98 -17.92 16.47 -4.46
N HIS A 99 -18.83 17.42 -4.28
CA HIS A 99 -19.68 17.90 -5.37
C HIS A 99 -18.88 18.59 -6.48
N LEU A 100 -17.90 19.44 -6.14
CA LEU A 100 -17.12 20.15 -7.15
C LEU A 100 -16.18 19.23 -7.92
N ALA A 101 -15.69 18.14 -7.30
CA ALA A 101 -14.88 17.13 -7.98
C ALA A 101 -15.64 16.40 -9.10
N GLN A 102 -16.99 16.41 -9.11
CA GLN A 102 -17.80 15.88 -10.21
C GLN A 102 -17.45 16.51 -11.55
N LEU A 103 -17.15 17.81 -11.54
CA LEU A 103 -16.87 18.58 -12.74
C LEU A 103 -15.43 18.37 -13.24
N ALA A 104 -14.60 17.66 -12.47
CA ALA A 104 -13.18 17.44 -12.77
C ALA A 104 -12.91 16.13 -13.52
N GLY A 105 -13.83 15.67 -14.38
CA GLY A 105 -13.73 14.35 -15.02
C GLY A 105 -12.43 14.10 -15.79
N TRP A 106 -11.84 15.15 -16.40
CA TRP A 106 -10.53 15.07 -17.04
C TRP A 106 -9.40 14.67 -16.10
N VAL A 107 -9.41 15.18 -14.87
CA VAL A 107 -8.38 14.87 -13.85
C VAL A 107 -8.46 13.40 -13.44
N TRP A 108 -9.66 12.82 -13.48
CA TRP A 108 -9.95 11.48 -13.00
C TRP A 108 -10.00 10.41 -14.09
N ARG A 109 -9.70 10.77 -15.36
CA ARG A 109 -9.67 9.85 -16.51
C ARG A 109 -10.92 8.96 -16.63
N GLY A 110 -12.09 9.52 -16.31
CA GLY A 110 -13.37 8.80 -16.38
C GLY A 110 -13.87 8.23 -15.04
N ASP A 111 -13.01 8.02 -14.04
CA ASP A 111 -13.43 7.60 -12.69
C ASP A 111 -13.87 8.80 -11.83
N VAL A 112 -14.95 9.46 -12.27
CA VAL A 112 -15.46 10.67 -11.61
C VAL A 112 -15.92 10.36 -10.18
N GLN A 113 -16.63 9.24 -9.97
CA GLN A 113 -17.18 8.88 -8.66
C GLN A 113 -16.07 8.60 -7.64
N GLY A 114 -15.05 7.81 -8.02
CA GLY A 114 -13.87 7.60 -7.18
C GLY A 114 -13.12 8.90 -6.89
N GLY A 115 -13.05 9.82 -7.87
CA GLY A 115 -12.51 11.16 -7.70
C GLY A 115 -13.27 12.04 -6.70
N GLN A 116 -14.60 11.97 -6.70
CA GLN A 116 -15.46 12.66 -5.72
C GLN A 116 -15.19 12.14 -4.30
N LEU A 117 -15.16 10.80 -4.14
CA LEU A 117 -14.88 10.14 -2.88
C LEU A 117 -13.50 10.51 -2.34
N LEU A 118 -12.49 10.51 -3.21
CA LEU A 118 -11.14 10.92 -2.86
C LEU A 118 -11.08 12.39 -2.42
N ALA A 119 -11.72 13.31 -3.14
CA ALA A 119 -11.75 14.72 -2.77
C ALA A 119 -12.45 14.95 -1.42
N GLY A 120 -13.57 14.26 -1.19
CA GLY A 120 -14.31 14.29 0.08
C GLY A 120 -13.47 13.78 1.24
N ALA A 121 -12.89 12.58 1.12
CA ALA A 121 -12.05 11.98 2.15
C ALA A 121 -10.78 12.81 2.43
N TRP A 122 -10.17 13.38 1.39
CA TRP A 122 -8.99 14.22 1.56
C TRP A 122 -9.32 15.54 2.29
N ALA A 123 -10.42 16.19 1.94
CA ALA A 123 -10.89 17.38 2.65
C ALA A 123 -11.22 17.06 4.12
N LEU A 124 -11.87 15.91 4.38
CA LEU A 124 -12.18 15.47 5.74
C LEU A 124 -10.92 15.39 6.62
N LEU A 125 -9.84 14.78 6.14
CA LEU A 125 -8.57 14.69 6.87
C LEU A 125 -7.94 16.06 7.17
N ARG A 126 -8.18 17.07 6.33
CA ARG A 126 -7.67 18.45 6.55
C ARG A 126 -8.40 19.21 7.65
N ARG A 127 -9.64 18.82 7.97
CA ARG A 127 -10.45 19.47 9.02
C ARG A 127 -9.86 19.26 10.42
N GLY A 128 -8.99 18.27 10.62
CA GLY A 128 -8.24 18.08 11.86
C GLY A 128 -9.04 17.46 13.01
N GLY A 129 -9.96 16.54 12.71
CA GLY A 129 -10.73 15.78 13.70
C GLY A 129 -11.58 14.68 13.04
N SER A 130 -11.94 13.65 13.80
CA SER A 130 -12.86 12.60 13.37
C SER A 130 -14.30 13.11 13.46
N ASP A 131 -14.87 13.51 12.32
CA ASP A 131 -16.31 13.82 12.18
C ASP A 131 -17.03 12.50 11.82
N PRO A 132 -17.70 11.82 12.78
CA PRO A 132 -18.26 10.49 12.54
C PRO A 132 -19.39 10.52 11.51
N GLU A 133 -20.14 11.62 11.41
CA GLU A 133 -21.20 11.79 10.41
C GLU A 133 -20.59 11.86 9.01
N ALA A 134 -19.53 12.65 8.84
CA ALA A 134 -18.83 12.75 7.56
C ALA A 134 -18.21 11.41 7.13
N ILE A 135 -17.60 10.67 8.07
CA ILE A 135 -17.04 9.34 7.83
C ILE A 135 -18.15 8.38 7.39
N ALA A 136 -19.24 8.29 8.15
CA ALA A 136 -20.36 7.40 7.84
C ALA A 136 -20.98 7.71 6.47
N TRP A 137 -21.16 9.01 6.15
CA TRP A 137 -21.68 9.42 4.85
C TRP A 137 -20.74 9.03 3.71
N LEU A 138 -19.43 9.26 3.84
CA LEU A 138 -18.45 8.91 2.80
C LEU A 138 -18.30 7.39 2.64
N MET A 139 -18.38 6.62 3.73
CA MET A 139 -18.41 5.15 3.65
C MET A 139 -19.66 4.65 2.92
N GLN A 140 -20.82 5.26 3.17
CA GLN A 140 -22.04 4.93 2.43
C GLN A 140 -21.91 5.27 0.93
N GLN A 141 -21.27 6.38 0.57
CA GLN A 141 -21.03 6.70 -0.84
C GLN A 141 -20.02 5.76 -1.49
N ARG A 142 -18.97 5.36 -0.76
CA ARG A 142 -17.99 4.35 -1.20
C ARG A 142 -18.69 3.05 -1.58
N ASP A 143 -19.60 2.58 -0.73
CA ASP A 143 -20.29 1.30 -0.96
C ASP A 143 -21.25 1.33 -2.15
N ARG A 144 -21.53 2.52 -2.70
CA ARG A 144 -22.36 2.74 -3.91
C ARG A 144 -21.53 3.07 -5.15
N THR A 145 -20.21 3.18 -5.01
CA THR A 145 -19.33 3.64 -6.10
C THR A 145 -19.05 2.48 -7.05
N GLU A 146 -19.48 2.61 -8.29
CA GLU A 146 -19.24 1.66 -9.37
C GLU A 146 -18.89 2.44 -10.65
N PRO A 147 -17.77 2.12 -11.35
CA PRO A 147 -16.78 1.07 -11.06
C PRO A 147 -15.84 1.42 -9.89
N PHE A 148 -15.28 0.41 -9.23
CA PHE A 148 -14.39 0.61 -8.08
C PHE A 148 -12.91 0.74 -8.49
N GLY A 149 -12.52 1.95 -8.95
CA GLY A 149 -11.17 2.25 -9.46
C GLY A 149 -10.13 2.64 -8.40
N ALA A 150 -8.91 2.95 -8.86
CA ALA A 150 -7.80 3.34 -7.98
C ALA A 150 -8.11 4.59 -7.10
N PRO A 151 -8.78 5.65 -7.62
CA PRO A 151 -9.27 6.75 -6.78
C PRO A 151 -10.17 6.30 -5.63
N ALA A 152 -11.11 5.37 -5.87
CA ALA A 152 -12.00 4.86 -4.83
C ALA A 152 -11.25 4.04 -3.77
N VAL A 153 -10.26 3.23 -4.18
CA VAL A 153 -9.35 2.51 -3.26
C VAL A 153 -8.55 3.49 -2.41
N LEU A 154 -7.96 4.52 -3.03
CA LEU A 154 -7.22 5.55 -2.30
C LEU A 154 -8.12 6.28 -1.30
N ALA A 155 -9.34 6.62 -1.69
CA ALA A 155 -10.29 7.27 -0.79
C ALA A 155 -10.68 6.36 0.38
N SER A 156 -10.86 5.06 0.13
CA SER A 156 -11.11 4.05 1.17
C SER A 156 -9.94 3.96 2.15
N ALA A 157 -8.70 4.07 1.65
CA ALA A 157 -7.51 4.13 2.49
C ALA A 157 -7.46 5.39 3.37
N LEU A 158 -7.81 6.56 2.81
CA LEU A 158 -7.90 7.80 3.59
C LEU A 158 -9.00 7.74 4.65
N LEU A 159 -10.12 7.06 4.38
CA LEU A 159 -11.18 6.84 5.36
C LEU A 159 -10.73 5.89 6.48
N ALA A 160 -9.96 4.83 6.16
CA ALA A 160 -9.37 3.96 7.17
C ALA A 160 -8.40 4.74 8.09
N ASP A 161 -7.55 5.60 7.52
CA ASP A 161 -6.65 6.49 8.27
C ASP A 161 -7.44 7.48 9.15
N ALA A 162 -8.55 8.03 8.65
CA ALA A 162 -9.43 8.93 9.41
C ALA A 162 -10.08 8.26 10.63
N VAL A 163 -10.32 6.95 10.57
CA VAL A 163 -10.83 6.12 11.69
C VAL A 163 -9.69 5.67 12.62
N GLY A 164 -8.44 5.85 12.21
CA GLY A 164 -7.25 5.44 12.97
C GLY A 164 -6.69 4.07 12.59
N ASP A 165 -7.28 3.40 11.61
CA ASP A 165 -6.78 2.12 11.07
C ASP A 165 -5.70 2.37 10.02
N ARG A 166 -4.50 2.72 10.51
CA ARG A 166 -3.35 3.03 9.66
C ARG A 166 -2.79 1.84 8.91
N ASP A 167 -2.97 0.63 9.42
CA ASP A 167 -2.44 -0.56 8.79
C ASP A 167 -3.27 -0.90 7.54
N THR A 168 -4.60 -0.89 7.65
CA THR A 168 -5.48 -1.01 6.49
C THR A 168 -5.23 0.12 5.48
N ALA A 169 -5.07 1.37 5.96
CA ALA A 169 -4.74 2.48 5.09
C ALA A 169 -3.45 2.22 4.29
N ARG A 170 -2.38 1.77 4.96
CA ARG A 170 -1.10 1.45 4.32
C ARG A 170 -1.22 0.34 3.28
N GLN A 171 -1.95 -0.74 3.61
CA GLN A 171 -2.16 -1.86 2.69
C GLN A 171 -2.89 -1.42 1.42
N LEU A 172 -3.99 -0.67 1.56
CA LEU A 172 -4.76 -0.15 0.44
C LEU A 172 -3.96 0.88 -0.40
N MET A 173 -3.17 1.74 0.25
CA MET A 173 -2.29 2.69 -0.43
C MET A 173 -1.23 1.99 -1.29
N ARG A 174 -0.63 0.91 -0.80
CA ARG A 174 0.29 0.08 -1.59
C ARG A 174 -0.42 -0.55 -2.79
N MET A 175 -1.68 -0.95 -2.64
CA MET A 175 -2.47 -1.53 -3.73
C MET A 175 -2.71 -0.57 -4.89
N VAL A 176 -2.81 0.74 -4.63
CA VAL A 176 -2.92 1.76 -5.69
C VAL A 176 -1.77 1.67 -6.71
N ALA A 177 -0.58 1.21 -6.30
CA ALA A 177 0.56 1.04 -7.20
C ALA A 177 0.39 -0.10 -8.24
N ASN A 178 -0.56 -1.00 -8.03
CA ASN A 178 -0.80 -2.15 -8.90
C ASN A 178 -1.84 -1.86 -9.98
N PHE A 179 -2.65 -0.82 -9.84
CA PHE A 179 -3.61 -0.42 -10.87
C PHE A 179 -2.92 0.07 -12.14
N ASP A 180 -3.54 -0.27 -13.28
CA ASP A 180 -3.11 0.21 -14.59
C ASP A 180 -3.20 1.74 -14.71
N ASP A 181 -2.33 2.34 -15.53
CA ASP A 181 -2.32 3.80 -15.71
C ASP A 181 -3.64 4.33 -16.31
N ALA A 182 -4.40 3.54 -17.07
CA ALA A 182 -5.74 3.90 -17.51
C ALA A 182 -6.71 4.10 -16.33
N HIS A 183 -6.66 3.18 -15.36
CA HIS A 183 -7.50 3.19 -14.16
C HIS A 183 -6.88 3.94 -12.96
N ARG A 184 -5.67 4.47 -13.14
CA ARG A 184 -4.90 5.16 -12.10
C ARG A 184 -4.50 6.55 -12.58
N PRO A 185 -5.35 7.56 -12.30
CA PRO A 185 -4.98 8.94 -12.52
C PRO A 185 -3.63 9.27 -11.86
N PRO A 186 -2.74 10.07 -12.49
CA PRO A 186 -1.41 10.35 -11.95
C PRO A 186 -1.47 10.96 -10.56
N LEU A 187 -2.50 11.77 -10.29
CA LEU A 187 -2.76 12.37 -8.99
C LEU A 187 -2.94 11.31 -7.89
N THR A 188 -3.74 10.27 -8.15
CA THR A 188 -3.98 9.15 -7.22
C THR A 188 -2.67 8.47 -6.84
N ARG A 189 -1.81 8.20 -7.83
CA ARG A 189 -0.46 7.65 -7.61
C ARG A 189 0.41 8.56 -6.74
N TYR A 190 0.41 9.87 -7.00
CA TYR A 190 1.21 10.81 -6.22
C TYR A 190 0.73 10.94 -4.78
N LEU A 191 -0.57 10.97 -4.55
CA LEU A 191 -1.15 11.08 -3.21
C LEU A 191 -0.91 9.80 -2.39
N ALA A 192 -1.07 8.63 -3.02
CA ALA A 192 -0.76 7.37 -2.36
C ALA A 192 0.71 7.29 -1.93
N ASN A 193 1.64 7.64 -2.82
CA ASN A 193 3.07 7.66 -2.49
C ASN A 193 3.41 8.74 -1.44
N GLU A 194 2.82 9.94 -1.53
CA GLU A 194 2.99 10.99 -0.52
C GLU A 194 2.57 10.51 0.88
N TRP A 195 1.44 9.83 0.98
CA TRP A 195 0.96 9.26 2.24
C TRP A 195 1.90 8.16 2.74
N LEU A 196 2.30 7.20 1.90
CA LEU A 196 3.19 6.09 2.28
C LEU A 196 4.56 6.58 2.77
N VAL A 197 5.16 7.55 2.06
CA VAL A 197 6.43 8.16 2.44
C VAL A 197 6.30 8.91 3.76
N ALA A 198 5.18 9.61 3.99
CA ALA A 198 4.93 10.30 5.24
C ALA A 198 4.70 9.33 6.42
N ASP A 199 3.93 8.25 6.24
CA ASP A 199 3.73 7.19 7.24
C ASP A 199 5.05 6.51 7.60
N ALA A 200 5.85 6.12 6.60
CA ALA A 200 7.16 5.52 6.82
C ALA A 200 8.09 6.47 7.60
N ALA A 201 8.08 7.77 7.27
CA ALA A 201 8.85 8.78 8.01
C ALA A 201 8.37 8.93 9.46
N ALA A 202 7.06 8.89 9.70
CA ALA A 202 6.47 8.95 11.04
C ALA A 202 6.86 7.72 11.90
N ARG A 203 6.97 6.54 11.28
CA ARG A 203 7.47 5.30 11.93
C ARG A 203 9.00 5.26 12.09
N GLY A 204 9.73 6.22 11.52
CA GLY A 204 11.19 6.22 11.50
C GLY A 204 11.80 5.17 10.55
N ALA A 205 11.03 4.62 9.62
CA ALA A 205 11.46 3.63 8.63
C ALA A 205 12.21 4.30 7.46
N TRP A 206 13.33 4.96 7.75
CA TRP A 206 14.04 5.81 6.79
C TRP A 206 14.50 5.08 5.52
N THR A 207 14.83 3.79 5.59
CA THR A 207 15.14 2.99 4.40
C THR A 207 13.95 2.90 3.44
N GLU A 208 12.73 2.73 3.97
CA GLU A 208 11.50 2.71 3.16
C GLU A 208 11.22 4.10 2.56
N VAL A 209 11.44 5.17 3.33
CA VAL A 209 11.30 6.56 2.87
C VAL A 209 12.27 6.89 1.73
N GLU A 210 13.52 6.43 1.81
CA GLU A 210 14.53 6.62 0.77
C GLU A 210 14.09 5.94 -0.53
N LEU A 211 13.76 4.64 -0.45
CA LEU A 211 13.36 3.82 -1.58
C LEU A 211 12.15 4.42 -2.31
N MET A 212 11.08 4.74 -1.57
CA MET A 212 9.84 5.27 -2.14
C MET A 212 9.98 6.74 -2.58
N GLY A 213 10.68 7.57 -1.81
CA GLY A 213 10.88 8.99 -2.10
C GLY A 213 11.75 9.24 -3.34
N ARG A 214 12.63 8.29 -3.66
CA ARG A 214 13.52 8.34 -4.82
C ARG A 214 13.07 7.44 -5.98
N ALA A 215 11.95 6.75 -5.92
CA ALA A 215 11.41 6.05 -7.11
C ALA A 215 11.08 7.05 -8.25
N PRO A 216 11.72 6.97 -9.43
CA PRO A 216 11.65 8.02 -10.48
C PRO A 216 10.24 8.33 -10.98
N HIS A 217 9.35 7.33 -11.01
CA HIS A 217 8.00 7.45 -11.58
C HIS A 217 6.94 7.94 -10.58
N GLN A 218 7.30 8.20 -9.31
CA GLN A 218 6.35 8.51 -8.24
C GLN A 218 6.71 9.78 -7.44
N ARG A 219 7.56 10.65 -8.01
CA ARG A 219 8.11 11.79 -7.28
C ARG A 219 7.18 12.99 -7.29
N SER A 220 6.75 13.41 -6.10
CA SER A 220 6.31 14.77 -5.86
C SER A 220 7.48 15.59 -5.29
N ARG A 221 7.31 16.91 -5.16
CA ARG A 221 8.32 17.75 -4.50
C ARG A 221 8.49 17.37 -3.02
N GLY A 222 7.41 16.96 -2.37
CA GLY A 222 7.40 16.51 -0.98
C GLY A 222 8.11 15.17 -0.81
N THR A 223 7.76 14.16 -1.61
CA THR A 223 8.41 12.84 -1.51
C THR A 223 9.88 12.88 -1.88
N LYS A 224 10.27 13.72 -2.84
CA LYS A 224 11.68 13.95 -3.18
C LYS A 224 12.46 14.51 -1.97
N LEU A 225 11.95 15.56 -1.32
CA LEU A 225 12.56 16.10 -0.10
C LEU A 225 12.72 15.02 0.98
N LEU A 226 11.66 14.26 1.23
CA LEU A 226 11.69 13.21 2.27
C LEU A 226 12.66 12.09 1.94
N GLY A 227 12.73 11.64 0.68
CA GLY A 227 13.72 10.65 0.24
C GLY A 227 15.16 11.15 0.39
N ASP A 228 15.41 12.44 0.19
CA ASP A 228 16.73 13.04 0.39
C ASP A 228 17.09 13.23 1.87
N VAL A 229 16.12 13.62 2.69
CA VAL A 229 16.26 13.62 4.15
C VAL A 229 16.58 12.21 4.63
N ALA A 230 15.86 11.19 4.15
CA ALA A 230 16.09 9.80 4.51
C ALA A 230 17.48 9.32 4.10
N ALA A 231 17.88 9.54 2.85
CA ALA A 231 19.23 9.23 2.36
C ALA A 231 20.33 9.87 3.21
N ARG A 232 20.10 11.12 3.66
CA ARG A 232 21.02 11.81 4.57
C ARG A 232 21.08 11.18 5.97
N LEU A 233 19.93 10.77 6.51
CA LEU A 233 19.85 10.19 7.85
C LEU A 233 20.47 8.79 7.92
N ILE A 234 20.37 8.00 6.84
CA ILE A 234 20.91 6.63 6.77
C ILE A 234 22.28 6.54 6.08
N GLY A 235 22.78 7.62 5.48
CA GLY A 235 24.06 7.65 4.75
C GLY A 235 24.04 6.96 3.38
N TYR A 236 22.86 6.76 2.76
CA TYR A 236 22.74 6.04 1.49
C TYR A 236 23.08 6.93 0.28
N PRO A 237 24.05 6.55 -0.58
CA PRO A 237 24.48 7.38 -1.69
C PRO A 237 23.43 7.47 -2.81
N PRO A 238 23.31 8.61 -3.52
CA PRO A 238 24.06 9.85 -3.30
C PRO A 238 23.52 10.64 -2.10
N VAL A 239 24.40 10.99 -1.16
CA VAL A 239 24.05 11.78 0.03
C VAL A 239 23.90 13.25 -0.38
N PRO A 240 22.72 13.87 -0.19
CA PRO A 240 22.51 15.25 -0.62
C PRO A 240 23.31 16.23 0.23
N GLY A 241 23.80 17.29 -0.41
CA GLY A 241 24.46 18.41 0.26
C GLY A 241 23.48 19.34 0.97
N ASP A 242 23.96 20.13 1.92
CA ASP A 242 23.14 20.99 2.79
C ASP A 242 22.36 22.04 1.97
N ALA A 243 23.03 22.70 1.02
CA ALA A 243 22.40 23.66 0.11
C ALA A 243 21.32 23.00 -0.76
N GLN A 244 21.54 21.76 -1.20
CA GLN A 244 20.57 21.00 -1.98
C GLN A 244 19.33 20.65 -1.16
N LEU A 245 19.51 20.23 0.10
CA LEU A 245 18.41 19.97 1.03
C LEU A 245 17.59 21.24 1.32
N ILE A 246 18.26 22.37 1.58
CA ILE A 246 17.60 23.67 1.80
C ILE A 246 16.79 24.10 0.56
N LEU A 247 17.39 24.01 -0.63
CA LEU A 247 16.70 24.35 -1.89
C LEU A 247 15.47 23.45 -2.11
N ARG A 248 15.60 22.14 -1.87
CA ARG A 248 14.48 21.20 -2.00
C ARG A 248 13.37 21.48 -0.99
N TRP A 249 13.74 21.85 0.24
CA TRP A 249 12.77 22.26 1.26
C TRP A 249 12.03 23.55 0.89
N LEU A 250 12.72 24.55 0.34
CA LEU A 250 12.08 25.79 -0.12
C LEU A 250 11.03 25.56 -1.22
N LEU A 251 11.22 24.53 -2.06
CA LEU A 251 10.32 24.15 -3.15
C LEU A 251 9.22 23.16 -2.74
N ALA A 252 9.38 22.48 -1.59
CA ALA A 252 8.45 21.48 -1.11
C ALA A 252 7.20 22.13 -0.44
N PRO A 253 6.04 21.46 -0.50
CA PRO A 253 4.87 21.89 0.25
C PRO A 253 5.05 21.70 1.77
N ALA A 254 4.17 22.31 2.57
CA ALA A 254 4.11 22.13 4.03
C ALA A 254 5.44 22.38 4.77
N ARG A 255 6.21 23.40 4.35
CA ARG A 255 7.56 23.73 4.84
C ARG A 255 7.70 23.76 6.36
N LEU A 256 6.70 24.28 7.06
CA LEU A 256 6.72 24.36 8.53
C LEU A 256 6.68 22.97 9.18
N GLN A 257 5.92 22.03 8.60
CA GLN A 257 5.79 20.66 9.11
C GLN A 257 7.05 19.83 8.84
N THR A 258 7.75 20.09 7.74
CA THR A 258 8.97 19.36 7.35
C THR A 258 10.25 20.01 7.87
N LEU A 259 10.19 21.22 8.45
CA LEU A 259 11.35 21.93 9.00
C LEU A 259 12.09 21.13 10.10
N PRO A 260 11.42 20.45 11.06
CA PRO A 260 12.12 19.64 12.06
C PRO A 260 12.93 18.50 11.44
N LEU A 261 12.39 17.87 10.38
CA LEU A 261 13.06 16.80 9.65
C LEU A 261 14.29 17.32 8.90
N LEU A 262 14.18 18.49 8.27
CA LEU A 262 15.32 19.15 7.63
C LEU A 262 16.42 19.47 8.65
N ARG A 263 16.07 20.08 9.79
CA ARG A 263 17.04 20.42 10.84
C ARG A 263 17.77 19.17 11.35
N ARG A 264 17.04 18.08 11.57
CA ARG A 264 17.62 16.79 11.95
C ARG A 264 18.61 16.30 10.90
N ALA A 265 18.25 16.32 9.61
CA ALA A 265 19.12 15.88 8.54
C ALA A 265 20.38 16.76 8.37
N LEU A 266 20.26 18.07 8.56
CA LEU A 266 21.40 19.00 8.51
C LEU A 266 22.35 18.81 9.70
N ALA A 267 21.84 18.43 10.87
CA ALA A 267 22.65 18.11 12.04
C ALA A 267 23.38 16.76 11.91
N THR A 268 22.87 15.83 11.09
CA THR A 268 23.55 14.58 10.80
C THR A 268 24.77 14.84 9.90
N PRO A 269 25.99 14.45 10.31
CA PRO A 269 27.20 14.63 9.50
C PRO A 269 27.10 13.87 8.18
N ARG A 270 27.84 14.32 7.16
CA ARG A 270 27.94 13.61 5.88
C ARG A 270 28.76 12.33 6.11
N LEU A 271 28.12 11.26 6.54
CA LEU A 271 28.72 9.95 6.51
C LEU A 271 28.40 9.38 5.13
N GLU A 272 29.40 9.38 4.24
CA GLU A 272 29.37 8.39 3.15
C GLU A 272 29.45 7.04 3.85
N ALA A 273 28.30 6.37 3.97
CA ALA A 273 28.31 5.02 4.47
C ALA A 273 29.10 4.19 3.45
N VAL A 274 30.35 3.88 3.80
CA VAL A 274 30.99 2.68 3.26
C VAL A 274 30.05 1.56 3.69
N PRO A 275 29.41 0.82 2.76
CA PRO A 275 28.48 -0.24 3.11
C PRO A 275 29.18 -1.11 4.14
N GLU A 276 28.62 -1.22 5.36
CA GLU A 276 29.22 -2.04 6.40
C GLU A 276 29.43 -3.43 5.79
N THR A 277 30.69 -3.75 5.53
CA THR A 277 31.08 -5.05 5.02
C THR A 277 30.64 -6.00 6.11
N ARG A 278 29.59 -6.78 5.83
CA ARG A 278 28.94 -7.75 6.74
C ARG A 278 29.97 -8.22 7.77
N ARG A 279 29.92 -7.67 8.99
CA ARG A 279 30.82 -8.12 10.05
C ARG A 279 30.61 -9.62 10.16
N PRO A 280 31.64 -10.46 10.04
CA PRO A 280 31.46 -11.89 10.18
C PRO A 280 30.77 -12.15 11.53
N LEU A 281 29.66 -12.89 11.49
CA LEU A 281 28.98 -13.45 12.65
C LEU A 281 29.98 -14.35 13.37
N GLY A 282 30.85 -13.77 14.18
CA GLY A 282 32.15 -14.38 14.41
C GLY A 282 32.87 -13.87 15.64
N GLN A 283 32.14 -13.61 16.72
CA GLN A 283 32.65 -13.80 18.08
C GLN A 283 31.52 -14.47 18.86
N GLY A 284 31.68 -15.76 19.18
CA GLY A 284 30.65 -16.59 19.79
C GLY A 284 30.16 -15.98 21.10
N ALA A 285 28.87 -15.63 21.14
CA ALA A 285 28.22 -15.28 22.40
C ALA A 285 28.41 -16.44 23.41
N PRO A 286 28.65 -16.14 24.69
CA PRO A 286 28.86 -17.17 25.70
C PRO A 286 27.69 -18.14 25.76
N VAL A 287 27.99 -19.44 25.89
CA VAL A 287 26.97 -20.48 26.08
C VAL A 287 26.41 -20.36 27.50
N LEU A 288 25.10 -20.23 27.62
CA LEU A 288 24.40 -20.18 28.90
C LEU A 288 24.23 -21.59 29.47
N ALA A 289 24.24 -21.74 30.80
CA ALA A 289 24.10 -23.03 31.45
C ALA A 289 23.16 -22.96 32.66
N GLY A 290 22.54 -24.10 32.98
CA GLY A 290 21.76 -24.28 34.20
C GLY A 290 20.64 -23.26 34.39
N ALA A 291 20.64 -22.56 35.54
CA ALA A 291 19.60 -21.61 35.89
C ALA A 291 19.57 -20.37 34.97
N ASP A 292 20.72 -19.95 34.44
CA ASP A 292 20.80 -18.79 33.55
C ASP A 292 20.14 -19.06 32.19
N LEU A 293 20.29 -20.28 31.67
CA LEU A 293 19.62 -20.72 30.44
C LEU A 293 18.08 -20.70 30.62
N LEU A 294 17.58 -21.26 31.72
CA LEU A 294 16.15 -21.26 32.03
C LEU A 294 15.61 -19.84 32.22
N ALA A 295 16.34 -18.98 32.92
CA ALA A 295 15.96 -17.59 33.13
C ALA A 295 15.94 -16.79 31.82
N ALA A 296 16.93 -17.01 30.95
CA ALA A 296 16.99 -16.39 29.62
C ALA A 296 15.86 -16.89 28.71
N HIS A 297 15.55 -18.19 28.72
CA HIS A 297 14.45 -18.77 27.96
C HIS A 297 13.08 -18.24 28.42
N ALA A 298 12.83 -18.24 29.74
CA ALA A 298 11.60 -17.69 30.30
C ALA A 298 11.45 -16.19 29.99
N ARG A 299 12.54 -15.42 30.06
CA ARG A 299 12.55 -14.01 29.66
C ARG A 299 12.20 -13.86 28.19
N ALA A 300 12.85 -14.62 27.31
CA ALA A 300 12.60 -14.60 25.88
C ALA A 300 11.13 -14.87 25.54
N LEU A 301 10.50 -15.85 26.20
CA LEU A 301 9.06 -16.11 26.02
C LEU A 301 8.16 -14.96 26.50
N SER A 302 8.56 -14.23 27.54
CA SER A 302 7.77 -13.13 28.10
C SER A 302 7.94 -11.78 27.41
N THR A 303 9.16 -11.47 26.93
CA THR A 303 9.52 -10.15 26.39
C THR A 303 9.86 -10.16 24.91
N GLY A 304 9.89 -11.33 24.27
CA GLY A 304 10.54 -11.52 22.99
C GLY A 304 12.06 -11.58 23.12
N VAL A 305 12.73 -11.80 21.99
CA VAL A 305 14.16 -12.06 21.93
C VAL A 305 14.79 -11.41 20.70
N SER A 306 16.02 -10.93 20.81
CA SER A 306 16.80 -10.50 19.64
C SER A 306 17.33 -11.71 18.86
N GLN A 307 17.74 -11.51 17.60
CA GLN A 307 18.33 -12.58 16.78
C GLN A 307 19.53 -13.25 17.46
N ALA A 308 20.42 -12.45 18.05
CA ALA A 308 21.64 -12.95 18.69
C ALA A 308 21.33 -13.78 19.94
N GLU A 309 20.33 -13.36 20.72
CA GLU A 309 19.87 -14.09 21.89
C GLU A 309 19.16 -15.39 21.51
N LEU A 310 18.39 -15.43 20.42
CA LEU A 310 17.76 -16.67 19.94
C LEU A 310 18.84 -17.71 19.56
N PHE A 311 19.86 -17.28 18.81
CA PHE A 311 20.98 -18.15 18.46
C PHE A 311 21.76 -18.62 19.69
N CYS A 312 21.98 -17.72 20.66
CA CYS A 312 22.60 -18.08 21.94
C CYS A 312 21.77 -19.13 22.71
N LEU A 313 20.46 -18.94 22.82
CA LEU A 313 19.55 -19.88 23.48
C LEU A 313 19.55 -21.24 22.81
N ALA A 314 19.45 -21.29 21.48
CA ALA A 314 19.43 -22.55 20.75
C ALA A 314 20.73 -23.35 20.94
N ARG A 315 21.90 -22.71 20.79
CA ARG A 315 23.19 -23.36 21.04
C ARG A 315 23.34 -23.80 22.50
N SER A 316 22.81 -23.03 23.44
CA SER A 316 22.88 -23.36 24.87
C SER A 316 22.00 -24.56 25.22
N TRP A 317 20.80 -24.64 24.67
CA TRP A 317 19.93 -25.82 24.81
C TRP A 317 20.50 -27.05 24.12
N GLU A 318 21.05 -26.91 22.92
CA GLU A 318 21.70 -28.01 22.20
C GLU A 318 22.90 -28.56 23.00
N ALA A 319 23.76 -27.69 23.52
CA ALA A 319 24.87 -28.07 24.39
C ALA A 319 24.39 -28.78 25.67
N MET A 320 23.34 -28.27 26.32
CA MET A 320 22.81 -28.89 27.54
C MET A 320 22.14 -30.24 27.27
N LEU A 321 21.40 -30.38 26.16
CA LEU A 321 20.75 -31.63 25.77
C LEU A 321 21.75 -32.69 25.28
N ALA A 322 22.93 -32.28 24.81
CA ALA A 322 24.02 -33.17 24.45
C ALA A 322 24.87 -33.62 25.64
N ASP A 323 24.73 -32.97 26.81
CA ASP A 323 25.53 -33.29 28.00
C ASP A 323 25.16 -34.68 28.60
N PRO A 324 26.11 -35.64 28.65
CA PRO A 324 25.88 -36.94 29.27
C PRO A 324 25.51 -36.86 30.76
N GLN A 325 25.90 -35.78 31.45
CA GLN A 325 25.55 -35.57 32.84
C GLN A 325 24.04 -35.34 33.00
N LEU A 326 23.42 -34.57 32.10
CA LEU A 326 21.97 -34.36 32.12
C LEU A 326 21.23 -35.69 32.06
N ARG A 327 21.62 -36.57 31.13
CA ARG A 327 21.02 -37.91 31.01
C ARG A 327 21.18 -38.74 32.28
N SER A 328 22.38 -38.72 32.87
CA SER A 328 22.67 -39.42 34.12
C SER A 328 21.87 -38.86 35.31
N HIS A 329 21.66 -37.54 35.36
CA HIS A 329 20.83 -36.89 36.38
C HIS A 329 19.35 -37.22 36.22
N THR A 330 18.83 -37.16 34.98
CA THR A 330 17.44 -37.50 34.67
C THR A 330 17.15 -38.97 34.97
N ALA A 331 18.04 -39.89 34.62
CA ALA A 331 17.91 -41.32 34.95
C ALA A 331 17.85 -41.56 36.47
N ARG A 332 18.74 -40.93 37.23
CA ARG A 332 18.72 -41.01 38.71
C ARG A 332 17.42 -40.47 39.30
N ARG A 333 16.93 -39.33 38.80
CA ARG A 333 15.65 -38.75 39.25
C ARG A 333 14.46 -39.60 38.85
N ALA A 334 14.45 -40.15 37.64
CA ALA A 334 13.39 -41.04 37.17
C ALA A 334 13.28 -42.28 38.07
N LEU A 335 14.41 -42.93 38.37
CA LEU A 335 14.46 -44.08 39.29
C LEU A 335 14.01 -43.70 40.70
N ALA A 336 14.48 -42.56 41.24
CA ALA A 336 14.10 -42.11 42.58
C ALA A 336 12.60 -41.78 42.70
N LEU A 337 12.01 -41.21 41.65
CA LEU A 337 10.59 -40.87 41.60
C LEU A 337 9.70 -42.01 41.11
N ARG A 338 10.30 -43.16 40.73
CA ARG A 338 9.62 -44.25 39.99
C ARG A 338 8.86 -43.73 38.76
N ALA A 339 9.41 -42.69 38.13
CA ALA A 339 8.90 -42.15 36.86
C ALA A 339 9.38 -43.03 35.70
N GLY A 340 8.77 -42.85 34.51
CA GLY A 340 9.04 -43.63 33.31
C GLY A 340 10.44 -43.45 32.72
N ASP A 341 10.59 -43.77 31.43
CA ASP A 341 11.87 -43.77 30.74
C ASP A 341 12.52 -42.36 30.71
N PRO A 342 13.75 -42.18 31.24
CA PRO A 342 14.46 -40.90 31.19
C PRO A 342 14.70 -40.38 29.75
N ASP A 343 14.84 -41.27 28.76
CA ASP A 343 15.07 -40.86 27.37
C ASP A 343 13.80 -40.27 26.75
N GLU A 344 12.63 -40.79 27.12
CA GLU A 344 11.34 -40.22 26.75
C GLU A 344 11.16 -38.82 27.35
N ALA A 345 11.54 -38.63 28.62
CA ALA A 345 11.48 -37.32 29.28
C ALA A 345 12.38 -36.28 28.60
N ILE A 346 13.61 -36.66 28.22
CA ILE A 346 14.54 -35.78 27.48
C ILE A 346 13.99 -35.47 26.09
N THR A 347 13.38 -36.45 25.42
CA THR A 347 12.77 -36.26 24.10
C THR A 347 11.61 -35.26 24.16
N ARG A 348 10.72 -35.38 25.16
CA ARG A 348 9.62 -34.43 25.37
C ARG A 348 10.13 -33.03 25.70
N LEU A 349 11.18 -32.92 26.54
CA LEU A 349 11.81 -31.64 26.83
C LEU A 349 12.36 -31.00 25.56
N ARG A 350 13.06 -31.78 24.72
CA ARG A 350 13.57 -31.30 23.43
C ARG A 350 12.45 -30.78 22.53
N GLN A 351 11.36 -31.54 22.39
CA GLN A 351 10.20 -31.12 21.60
C GLN A 351 9.60 -29.80 22.11
N GLN A 352 9.45 -29.64 23.44
CA GLN A 352 8.96 -28.39 24.00
C GLN A 352 9.89 -27.20 23.70
N ILE A 353 11.21 -27.42 23.80
CA ILE A 353 12.19 -26.38 23.48
C ILE A 353 12.15 -26.04 21.99
N GLU A 354 12.04 -27.03 21.11
CA GLU A 354 11.92 -26.82 19.65
C GLU A 354 10.65 -25.99 19.33
N LEU A 355 9.51 -26.30 19.95
CA LEU A 355 8.27 -25.52 19.83
C LEU A 355 8.43 -24.08 20.32
N ASP A 356 9.04 -23.89 21.48
CA ASP A 356 9.30 -22.57 22.05
C ASP A 356 10.25 -21.74 21.16
N LEU A 357 11.32 -22.37 20.65
CA LEU A 357 12.25 -21.75 19.72
C LEU A 357 11.58 -21.42 18.39
N SER A 358 10.66 -22.24 17.90
CA SER A 358 9.85 -21.97 16.71
C SER A 358 8.95 -20.75 16.91
N ALA A 359 8.24 -20.67 18.03
CA ALA A 359 7.43 -19.51 18.37
C ALA A 359 8.25 -18.22 18.46
N LEU A 360 9.44 -18.29 19.10
CA LEU A 360 10.37 -17.16 19.17
C LEU A 360 10.89 -16.77 17.79
N ALA A 361 11.37 -17.73 16.99
CA ALA A 361 11.86 -17.50 15.63
C ALA A 361 10.79 -16.83 14.75
N ARG A 362 9.54 -17.30 14.84
CA ARG A 362 8.39 -16.75 14.15
C ARG A 362 8.10 -15.30 14.52
N SER A 363 8.24 -14.94 15.80
CA SER A 363 8.05 -13.56 16.29
C SER A 363 9.13 -12.60 15.79
N THR A 364 10.35 -13.11 15.56
CA THR A 364 11.50 -12.33 15.07
C THR A 364 11.57 -12.20 13.55
N GLU A 365 10.71 -12.92 12.82
CA GLU A 365 10.69 -13.00 11.34
C GLU A 365 12.08 -13.28 10.72
N LEU A 366 12.85 -14.15 11.34
CA LEU A 366 14.21 -14.45 10.88
C LEU A 366 14.20 -15.25 9.58
N PRO A 367 15.08 -14.92 8.62
CA PRO A 367 15.24 -15.72 7.42
C PRO A 367 15.61 -17.18 7.76
N LEU A 368 14.94 -18.15 7.14
CA LEU A 368 15.17 -19.58 7.38
C LEU A 368 16.63 -19.98 7.13
N ALA A 369 17.26 -19.43 6.11
CA ALA A 369 18.68 -19.68 5.82
C ALA A 369 19.61 -19.27 6.98
N ALA A 370 19.24 -18.25 7.77
CA ALA A 370 20.02 -17.84 8.94
C ALA A 370 19.84 -18.82 10.11
N LEU A 371 18.63 -19.40 10.26
CA LEU A 371 18.37 -20.45 11.26
C LEU A 371 19.11 -21.75 10.89
N GLU A 372 19.11 -22.13 9.60
CA GLU A 372 19.72 -23.36 9.12
C GLU A 372 21.25 -23.39 9.25
N ALA A 373 21.90 -22.23 9.25
CA ALA A 373 23.35 -22.10 9.29
C ALA A 373 23.95 -22.23 10.71
N ASP A 374 23.15 -22.15 11.78
CA ASP A 374 23.66 -21.97 13.15
C ASP A 374 23.78 -23.28 13.96
N SER A 375 22.69 -24.05 14.14
CA SER A 375 22.66 -25.26 14.99
C SER A 375 21.77 -26.39 14.43
N GLU A 376 21.87 -27.62 14.94
CA GLU A 376 20.93 -28.69 14.54
C GLU A 376 19.51 -28.42 15.04
N ALA A 377 19.38 -27.89 16.26
CA ALA A 377 18.09 -27.48 16.82
C ALA A 377 17.40 -26.44 15.91
N LEU A 378 18.11 -25.37 15.52
CA LEU A 378 17.54 -24.35 14.63
C LEU A 378 17.29 -24.84 13.21
N ARG A 379 18.05 -25.82 12.71
CA ARG A 379 17.73 -26.49 11.43
C ARG A 379 16.41 -27.23 11.48
N ARG A 380 16.03 -27.82 12.62
CA ARG A 380 14.72 -28.48 12.78
C ARG A 380 13.60 -27.46 12.87
N VAL A 381 13.80 -26.43 13.70
CA VAL A 381 12.89 -25.28 13.82
C VAL A 381 12.64 -24.62 12.45
N ALA A 382 13.69 -24.44 11.64
CA ALA A 382 13.56 -23.87 10.30
C ALA A 382 12.69 -24.73 9.36
N ARG A 383 12.78 -26.07 9.45
CA ARG A 383 11.94 -26.98 8.65
C ARG A 383 10.48 -26.95 9.09
N GLU A 384 10.23 -26.92 10.39
CA GLU A 384 8.88 -26.80 10.95
C GLU A 384 8.26 -25.45 10.56
N LEU A 385 8.97 -24.36 10.77
CA LEU A 385 8.51 -23.02 10.38
C LEU A 385 8.28 -22.90 8.86
N ARG A 386 9.10 -23.57 8.04
CA ARG A 386 8.87 -23.67 6.58
C ARG A 386 7.52 -24.32 6.27
N HIS A 387 7.21 -25.44 6.92
CA HIS A 387 5.96 -26.15 6.72
C HIS A 387 4.77 -25.30 7.17
N ASP A 388 4.83 -24.74 8.38
CA ASP A 388 3.79 -23.88 8.94
C ASP A 388 3.48 -22.68 8.03
N LEU A 389 4.52 -22.01 7.52
CA LEU A 389 4.37 -20.85 6.64
C LEU A 389 3.65 -21.20 5.34
N LEU A 390 4.00 -22.34 4.74
CA LEU A 390 3.37 -22.83 3.51
C LEU A 390 1.94 -23.33 3.77
N ASP A 391 1.71 -24.02 4.89
CA ASP A 391 0.37 -24.51 5.25
C ASP A 391 -0.59 -23.35 5.50
N GLU A 392 -0.15 -22.30 6.21
CA GLU A 392 -0.94 -21.09 6.41
C GLU A 392 -1.26 -20.37 5.09
N LEU A 393 -0.33 -20.35 4.15
CA LEU A 393 -0.54 -19.79 2.82
C LEU A 393 -1.54 -20.63 2.02
N ALA A 394 -1.39 -21.95 2.04
CA ALA A 394 -2.29 -22.89 1.37
C ALA A 394 -3.72 -22.75 1.90
N ILE A 395 -3.92 -22.74 3.22
CA ILE A 395 -5.24 -22.57 3.85
C ILE A 395 -5.92 -21.28 3.40
N ARG A 396 -5.18 -20.16 3.36
CA ARG A 396 -5.75 -18.87 2.90
C ARG A 396 -6.09 -18.88 1.42
N SER A 397 -5.24 -19.48 0.60
CA SER A 397 -5.44 -19.55 -0.86
C SER A 397 -6.62 -20.47 -1.22
N GLU A 398 -6.72 -21.63 -0.54
CA GLU A 398 -7.84 -22.56 -0.70
C GLU A 398 -9.18 -21.95 -0.24
N ALA A 399 -9.17 -21.11 0.80
CA ALA A 399 -10.36 -20.39 1.23
C ALA A 399 -10.89 -19.44 0.13
N VAL A 400 -9.99 -18.70 -0.54
CA VAL A 400 -10.34 -17.85 -1.69
C VAL A 400 -10.88 -18.70 -2.83
N GLU A 401 -10.18 -19.77 -3.19
CA GLU A 401 -10.60 -20.64 -4.29
C GLU A 401 -11.97 -21.27 -4.03
N THR A 402 -12.19 -21.80 -2.83
CA THR A 402 -13.47 -22.38 -2.42
C THR A 402 -14.61 -21.37 -2.51
N ARG A 403 -14.37 -20.11 -2.08
CA ARG A 403 -15.34 -19.02 -2.16
C ARG A 403 -15.67 -18.65 -3.60
N VAL A 404 -14.66 -18.51 -4.46
CA VAL A 404 -14.81 -18.18 -5.88
C VAL A 404 -15.56 -19.29 -6.62
N ARG A 405 -15.21 -20.56 -6.37
CA ARG A 405 -15.94 -21.73 -6.92
C ARG A 405 -17.40 -21.75 -6.46
N ALA A 406 -17.68 -21.35 -5.21
CA ALA A 406 -19.03 -21.19 -4.70
C ALA A 406 -19.76 -19.91 -5.19
N ARG A 407 -19.10 -19.09 -6.01
CA ARG A 407 -19.59 -17.80 -6.54
C ARG A 407 -20.11 -16.85 -5.45
N LYS A 408 -19.50 -16.91 -4.25
CA LYS A 408 -19.91 -16.04 -3.14
C LYS A 408 -19.28 -14.66 -3.30
N GLN A 409 -20.09 -13.72 -3.79
CA GLN A 409 -19.71 -12.33 -4.02
C GLN A 409 -19.46 -11.55 -2.73
N LEU A 410 -18.37 -10.79 -2.71
CA LEU A 410 -18.09 -9.77 -1.71
C LEU A 410 -18.18 -8.36 -2.32
N PRO A 411 -18.45 -7.32 -1.51
CA PRO A 411 -18.28 -5.93 -1.96
C PRO A 411 -16.88 -5.71 -2.56
N PRO A 412 -16.70 -4.82 -3.57
CA PRO A 412 -15.43 -4.67 -4.29
C PRO A 412 -14.21 -4.38 -3.38
N LEU A 413 -14.41 -3.57 -2.33
CA LEU A 413 -13.35 -3.31 -1.34
C LEU A 413 -12.98 -4.57 -0.55
N ASP A 414 -13.94 -5.43 -0.25
CA ASP A 414 -13.71 -6.65 0.53
C ASP A 414 -13.07 -7.74 -0.34
N GLU A 415 -13.34 -7.78 -1.65
CA GLU A 415 -12.57 -8.59 -2.62
C GLU A 415 -11.09 -8.18 -2.61
N LEU A 416 -10.82 -6.87 -2.63
CA LEU A 416 -9.45 -6.35 -2.54
C LEU A 416 -8.78 -6.69 -1.20
N ARG A 417 -9.53 -6.62 -0.09
CA ARG A 417 -9.00 -6.98 1.23
C ARG A 417 -8.65 -8.46 1.32
N GLU A 418 -9.51 -9.34 0.81
CA GLU A 418 -9.23 -10.78 0.79
C GLU A 418 -7.98 -11.08 -0.03
N PHE A 419 -7.83 -10.45 -1.20
CA PHE A 419 -6.60 -10.51 -1.99
C PHE A 419 -5.37 -10.02 -1.21
N LEU A 420 -5.47 -8.88 -0.51
CA LEU A 420 -4.35 -8.33 0.27
C LEU A 420 -3.94 -9.26 1.43
N VAL A 421 -4.89 -9.97 2.04
CA VAL A 421 -4.63 -10.94 3.11
C VAL A 421 -3.82 -12.14 2.62
N VAL A 422 -4.10 -12.63 1.40
CA VAL A 422 -3.29 -13.70 0.76
C VAL A 422 -1.93 -13.14 0.36
N ARG A 423 -1.89 -11.96 -0.24
CA ARG A 423 -0.67 -11.29 -0.67
C ARG A 423 0.31 -11.06 0.49
N GLU A 424 -0.17 -10.56 1.62
CA GLU A 424 0.65 -10.31 2.81
C GLU A 424 1.25 -11.62 3.37
N GLN A 425 0.47 -12.70 3.39
CA GLN A 425 0.98 -14.01 3.79
C GLN A 425 2.04 -14.51 2.80
N TYR A 426 1.82 -14.38 1.50
CA TYR A 426 2.82 -14.71 0.48
C TYR A 426 4.11 -13.89 0.64
N GLU A 427 4.00 -12.57 0.79
CA GLU A 427 5.15 -11.67 1.01
C GLU A 427 5.93 -12.06 2.28
N ARG A 428 5.23 -12.48 3.35
CA ARG A 428 5.83 -13.00 4.58
C ARG A 428 6.58 -14.32 4.33
N VAL A 429 5.99 -15.25 3.60
CA VAL A 429 6.61 -16.54 3.24
C VAL A 429 7.88 -16.29 2.42
N CYS A 430 7.84 -15.39 1.43
CA CYS A 430 9.02 -15.04 0.63
C CYS A 430 10.11 -14.33 1.44
N ARG A 431 9.73 -13.41 2.34
CA ARG A 431 10.67 -12.68 3.21
C ARG A 431 11.42 -13.62 4.17
N ILE A 432 10.69 -14.51 4.85
CA ILE A 432 11.26 -15.46 5.82
C ILE A 432 11.93 -16.62 5.09
N GLY A 433 11.29 -17.15 4.07
CA GLY A 433 11.74 -18.33 3.35
C GLY A 433 12.95 -18.12 2.45
N GLY A 434 13.12 -16.90 1.93
CA GLY A 434 14.14 -16.61 0.92
C GLY A 434 13.77 -17.15 -0.48
N PRO A 435 14.72 -17.10 -1.43
CA PRO A 435 14.44 -17.34 -2.85
C PRO A 435 13.96 -18.76 -3.16
N GLU A 436 14.37 -19.76 -2.38
CA GLU A 436 13.98 -21.16 -2.60
C GLU A 436 12.47 -21.37 -2.41
N LEU A 437 11.85 -20.63 -1.49
CA LEU A 437 10.42 -20.75 -1.18
C LEU A 437 9.52 -19.93 -2.09
N VAL A 438 10.06 -18.94 -2.81
CA VAL A 438 9.28 -18.09 -3.71
C VAL A 438 8.52 -18.92 -4.74
N ARG A 439 9.19 -19.88 -5.39
CA ARG A 439 8.57 -20.70 -6.42
C ARG A 439 7.44 -21.59 -5.87
N VAL A 440 7.66 -22.20 -4.70
CA VAL A 440 6.67 -23.08 -4.04
C VAL A 440 5.47 -22.26 -3.54
N ALA A 441 5.73 -21.11 -2.94
CA ALA A 441 4.68 -20.20 -2.48
C ALA A 441 3.87 -19.65 -3.66
N PHE A 442 4.53 -19.29 -4.76
CA PHE A 442 3.86 -18.77 -5.95
C PHE A 442 2.90 -19.79 -6.56
N SER A 443 3.30 -21.06 -6.67
CA SER A 443 2.42 -22.10 -7.19
C SER A 443 1.16 -22.33 -6.34
N GLN A 444 1.19 -22.01 -5.05
CA GLN A 444 0.01 -22.12 -4.18
C GLN A 444 -0.97 -20.96 -4.35
N VAL A 445 -0.48 -19.76 -4.69
CA VAL A 445 -1.31 -18.55 -4.78
C VAL A 445 -1.76 -18.23 -6.20
N HIS A 446 -1.01 -18.67 -7.21
CA HIS A 446 -1.26 -18.29 -8.60
C HIS A 446 -2.67 -18.69 -9.06
N ASP A 447 -3.03 -19.97 -8.95
CA ASP A 447 -4.30 -20.47 -9.50
C ASP A 447 -5.52 -19.88 -8.76
N PRO A 448 -5.56 -19.87 -7.40
CA PRO A 448 -6.67 -19.26 -6.66
C PRO A 448 -6.87 -17.77 -6.97
N LEU A 449 -5.79 -17.00 -7.03
CA LEU A 449 -5.88 -15.55 -7.29
C LEU A 449 -6.13 -15.23 -8.76
N CYS A 450 -5.60 -16.03 -9.69
CA CYS A 450 -5.91 -15.92 -11.10
C CYS A 450 -7.39 -16.24 -11.36
N SER A 451 -7.93 -17.28 -10.71
CA SER A 451 -9.37 -17.61 -10.77
C SER A 451 -10.23 -16.47 -10.23
N LEU A 452 -9.86 -15.88 -9.09
CA LEU A 452 -10.53 -14.70 -8.53
C LEU A 452 -10.51 -13.52 -9.52
N ALA A 453 -9.35 -13.20 -10.09
CA ALA A 453 -9.19 -12.08 -11.00
C ALA A 453 -9.99 -12.28 -12.31
N VAL A 454 -9.99 -13.49 -12.88
CA VAL A 454 -10.81 -13.84 -14.04
C VAL A 454 -12.30 -13.71 -13.71
N TRP A 455 -12.74 -14.22 -12.56
CA TRP A 455 -14.14 -14.11 -12.13
C TRP A 455 -14.58 -12.66 -11.94
N LEU A 456 -13.73 -11.81 -11.35
CA LEU A 456 -13.97 -10.38 -11.19
C LEU A 456 -14.09 -9.68 -12.54
N TRP A 457 -13.27 -10.06 -13.52
CA TRP A 457 -13.31 -9.48 -14.86
C TRP A 457 -14.53 -9.95 -15.66
N ASP A 458 -14.70 -11.27 -15.84
CA ASP A 458 -15.70 -11.86 -16.74
C ASP A 458 -17.12 -11.77 -16.19
N GLU A 459 -17.34 -12.15 -14.93
CA GLU A 459 -18.70 -12.24 -14.37
C GLU A 459 -19.14 -10.95 -13.68
N ARG A 460 -18.19 -10.18 -13.12
CA ARG A 460 -18.52 -8.99 -12.31
C ARG A 460 -18.23 -7.66 -12.99
N GLY A 461 -17.47 -7.63 -14.08
CA GLY A 461 -17.10 -6.38 -14.75
C GLY A 461 -16.15 -5.48 -13.95
N GLU A 462 -15.50 -6.01 -12.90
CA GLU A 462 -14.57 -5.29 -12.02
C GLU A 462 -13.15 -5.24 -12.62
N ALA A 463 -13.05 -4.77 -13.87
CA ALA A 463 -11.82 -4.83 -14.67
C ALA A 463 -10.62 -4.12 -14.00
N ALA A 464 -10.87 -3.02 -13.28
CA ALA A 464 -9.80 -2.28 -12.60
C ALA A 464 -9.13 -3.10 -11.48
N ILE A 465 -9.94 -3.83 -10.69
CA ILE A 465 -9.45 -4.69 -9.61
C ILE A 465 -8.74 -5.92 -10.20
N ALA A 466 -9.38 -6.60 -11.16
CA ALA A 466 -8.80 -7.76 -11.83
C ALA A 466 -7.45 -7.44 -12.48
N SER A 467 -7.37 -6.31 -13.21
CA SER A 467 -6.13 -5.83 -13.82
C SER A 467 -5.02 -5.62 -12.78
N ALA A 468 -5.34 -5.07 -11.60
CA ALA A 468 -4.37 -4.88 -10.54
C ALA A 468 -3.86 -6.22 -9.97
N MET A 469 -4.73 -7.24 -9.86
CA MET A 469 -4.33 -8.59 -9.45
C MET A 469 -3.45 -9.27 -10.50
N PHE A 470 -3.83 -9.21 -11.79
CA PHE A 470 -3.04 -9.78 -12.89
C PHE A 470 -1.65 -9.15 -12.99
N ARG A 471 -1.53 -7.82 -12.81
CA ARG A 471 -0.23 -7.13 -12.81
C ARG A 471 0.66 -7.59 -11.66
N TRP A 472 0.10 -7.77 -10.47
CA TRP A 472 0.83 -8.30 -9.34
C TRP A 472 1.26 -9.76 -9.59
N LEU A 473 0.34 -10.63 -10.02
CA LEU A 473 0.65 -12.02 -10.36
C LEU A 473 1.73 -12.14 -11.44
N GLY A 474 1.69 -11.30 -12.48
CA GLY A 474 2.71 -11.30 -13.54
C GLY A 474 4.09 -10.84 -13.06
N HIS A 475 4.14 -9.90 -12.11
CA HIS A 475 5.40 -9.50 -11.47
C HIS A 475 5.97 -10.65 -10.63
N GLU A 476 5.14 -11.27 -9.79
CA GLU A 476 5.57 -12.39 -8.93
C GLU A 476 5.95 -13.62 -9.74
N ALA A 477 5.24 -13.93 -10.82
CA ALA A 477 5.62 -15.00 -11.75
C ALA A 477 7.03 -14.80 -12.30
N THR A 478 7.39 -13.55 -12.63
CA THR A 478 8.74 -13.20 -13.11
C THR A 478 9.80 -13.42 -12.01
N ILE A 479 9.50 -13.05 -10.76
CA ILE A 479 10.41 -13.28 -9.62
C ILE A 479 10.55 -14.79 -9.34
N ALA A 480 9.46 -15.55 -9.44
CA ALA A 480 9.43 -16.99 -9.24
C ALA A 480 10.10 -17.80 -10.38
N GLY A 481 10.39 -17.16 -11.51
CA GLY A 481 10.94 -17.81 -12.71
C GLY A 481 9.92 -18.63 -13.48
N ASP A 482 8.63 -18.31 -13.38
CA ASP A 482 7.54 -18.95 -14.13
C ASP A 482 7.17 -18.09 -15.35
N GLU A 483 7.85 -18.35 -16.48
CA GLU A 483 7.68 -17.57 -17.71
C GLU A 483 6.30 -17.74 -18.34
N GLU A 484 5.69 -18.93 -18.20
CA GLU A 484 4.37 -19.24 -18.75
C GLU A 484 3.29 -18.47 -18.01
N ALA A 485 3.30 -18.51 -16.68
CA ALA A 485 2.40 -17.69 -15.86
C ALA A 485 2.61 -16.19 -16.14
N ALA A 486 3.85 -15.72 -16.22
CA ALA A 486 4.14 -14.32 -16.50
C ALA A 486 3.56 -13.87 -17.86
N GLU A 487 3.65 -14.71 -18.89
CA GLU A 487 3.10 -14.44 -20.21
C GLU A 487 1.56 -14.47 -20.21
N LEU A 488 0.95 -15.44 -19.53
CA LEU A 488 -0.50 -15.50 -19.35
C LEU A 488 -1.02 -14.20 -18.72
N GLN A 489 -0.37 -13.74 -17.64
CA GLN A 489 -0.80 -12.52 -16.96
C GLN A 489 -0.60 -11.26 -17.81
N ARG A 490 0.45 -11.19 -18.64
CA ARG A 490 0.60 -10.09 -19.62
C ARG A 490 -0.57 -10.03 -20.60
N ARG A 491 -1.04 -11.19 -21.09
CA ARG A 491 -2.21 -11.27 -21.98
C ARG A 491 -3.48 -10.85 -21.27
N ASN A 492 -3.70 -11.32 -20.04
CA ASN A 492 -4.87 -10.95 -19.23
C ASN A 492 -4.92 -9.44 -18.96
N VAL A 493 -3.77 -8.82 -18.65
CA VAL A 493 -3.67 -7.36 -18.50
C VAL A 493 -4.00 -6.64 -19.82
N ALA A 494 -3.51 -7.14 -20.96
CA ALA A 494 -3.83 -6.55 -22.26
C ALA A 494 -5.33 -6.67 -22.61
N CYS A 495 -5.98 -7.77 -22.24
CA CYS A 495 -7.43 -7.94 -22.40
C CYS A 495 -8.23 -6.95 -21.53
N CYS A 496 -7.78 -6.68 -20.30
CA CYS A 496 -8.43 -5.70 -19.42
C CYS A 496 -8.36 -4.24 -19.92
N LEU A 497 -7.53 -3.96 -20.93
CA LEU A 497 -7.39 -2.61 -21.52
C LEU A 497 -8.25 -2.39 -22.76
N GLN A 498 -8.83 -3.46 -23.31
CA GLN A 498 -9.75 -3.41 -24.45
C GLN A 498 -11.17 -3.12 -23.97
#